data_AF-A0A7D8UJC6-F1
#
_entry.id   AF-A0A7D8UJC6-F1
#
_cell.length_a   1.000
_cell.length_b   1.000
_cell.length_c   1.000
_cell.angle_alpha   90.00
_cell.angle_beta   90.00
_cell.angle_gamma   90.00
#
_symmetry.space_group_name_H-M   'P 1'
#
loop_
_entity.id
_entity.type
_entity.pdbx_description
1 polymer ?
#
loop_
_entity_poly.entity_id
_entity_poly.type
_entity_poly.pdbx_seq_one_letter_code
_entity_poly.pdbx_strand_id
1 'polypeptide(L)'
;MAGVKRAKAASTGAQPGVTRKIASGVKIVDRDEERGVEGVYLVDTPGVFIPFVPDAEAMMKLALVGSVKDTIIAPVTLCDYLLYWMNRNVEGGRGLYGEYCGPTNDVVELLEGVCRKTGRLGKGGVPDLDAAALWVVQRWRQGHLGTFLLDEVVEGGLVRKMDEEVVVSLSQAKKQKKQEQVARAKSRYAPPAI
;
A
#
# COMPACT_ATOMS: atom_id res chain seq x y z
N MET A 1 33.30 -2.10 -8.56
CA MET A 1 31.99 -1.45 -8.39
C MET A 1 30.99 -2.11 -9.33
N ALA A 2 29.82 -2.48 -8.79
CA ALA A 2 28.66 -2.90 -9.57
C ALA A 2 27.76 -1.67 -9.84
N GLY A 3 27.06 -1.64 -10.96
CA GLY A 3 26.34 -0.45 -11.44
C GLY A 3 26.61 -0.16 -12.93
N VAL A 4 26.03 0.93 -13.43
CA VAL A 4 25.97 1.42 -14.83
C VAL A 4 26.68 0.54 -15.88
N LYS A 5 25.89 -0.03 -16.80
CA LYS A 5 26.36 -0.90 -17.92
C LYS A 5 27.12 -2.18 -17.49
N ARG A 6 26.97 -2.65 -16.24
CA ARG A 6 27.50 -3.94 -15.76
C ARG A 6 26.39 -4.92 -15.39
N ALA A 7 26.76 -6.19 -15.17
CA ALA A 7 25.87 -7.26 -14.73
C ALA A 7 25.12 -6.93 -13.43
N LYS A 8 24.02 -7.66 -13.14
CA LYS A 8 23.13 -7.44 -11.99
C LYS A 8 23.92 -7.13 -10.71
N ALA A 9 23.72 -5.93 -10.18
CA ALA A 9 24.42 -5.43 -8.99
C ALA A 9 23.88 -5.99 -7.68
N ALA A 10 22.64 -6.48 -7.70
CA ALA A 10 21.88 -6.95 -6.55
C ALA A 10 21.24 -8.31 -6.84
N SER A 11 21.20 -9.18 -5.83
CA SER A 11 20.40 -10.40 -5.90
C SER A 11 18.94 -10.02 -5.69
N THR A 12 18.09 -10.33 -6.67
CA THR A 12 16.65 -10.05 -6.60
C THR A 12 15.85 -11.35 -6.61
N GLY A 13 14.72 -11.36 -5.92
CA GLY A 13 13.79 -12.48 -5.89
C GLY A 13 12.45 -12.05 -5.30
N ALA A 14 11.38 -12.76 -5.66
CA ALA A 14 10.01 -12.43 -5.24
C ALA A 14 9.73 -12.71 -3.75
N GLN A 15 10.63 -13.46 -3.08
CA GLN A 15 10.47 -13.84 -1.69
C GLN A 15 11.14 -12.81 -0.75
N PRO A 16 10.49 -12.42 0.34
CA PRO A 16 11.09 -11.58 1.37
C PRO A 16 12.41 -12.18 1.91
N GLY A 17 13.40 -11.33 2.18
CA GLY A 17 14.68 -11.76 2.77
C GLY A 17 15.71 -12.33 1.78
N VAL A 18 15.52 -12.12 0.47
CA VAL A 18 16.54 -12.42 -0.56
C VAL A 18 17.75 -11.47 -0.40
N THR A 19 17.50 -10.19 -0.13
CA THR A 19 18.54 -9.21 0.19
C THR A 19 18.88 -9.31 1.68
N ARG A 20 19.84 -10.17 2.03
CA ARG A 20 20.24 -10.42 3.44
C ARG A 20 21.37 -9.51 3.94
N LYS A 21 22.13 -8.91 3.03
CA LYS A 21 23.28 -8.05 3.34
C LYS A 21 23.05 -6.69 2.70
N ILE A 22 23.31 -5.63 3.46
CA ILE A 22 23.37 -4.27 2.92
C ILE A 22 24.58 -4.24 1.99
N ALA A 23 24.34 -4.25 0.68
CA ALA A 23 25.39 -4.00 -0.30
C ALA A 23 25.82 -2.53 -0.21
N SER A 24 27.10 -2.24 -0.50
CA SER A 24 27.56 -0.88 -0.78
C SER A 24 26.70 -0.25 -1.88
N GLY A 25 26.48 1.07 -1.83
CA GLY A 25 25.64 1.78 -2.79
C GLY A 25 25.91 1.39 -4.25
N VAL A 26 24.85 1.08 -4.99
CA VAL A 26 24.86 0.74 -6.41
C VAL A 26 24.90 2.03 -7.22
N LYS A 27 25.91 2.20 -8.07
CA LYS A 27 25.99 3.38 -8.94
C LYS A 27 24.93 3.28 -10.04
N ILE A 28 24.07 4.30 -10.13
CA ILE A 28 22.98 4.38 -11.12
C ILE A 28 23.19 5.47 -12.17
N VAL A 29 24.00 6.49 -11.85
CA VAL A 29 24.41 7.55 -12.80
C VAL A 29 25.92 7.70 -12.71
N ASP A 30 26.59 7.67 -13.87
CA ASP A 30 28.02 7.97 -13.96
C ASP A 30 28.26 9.46 -13.80
N ARG A 31 29.41 9.80 -13.21
CA ARG A 31 29.86 11.19 -13.14
C ARG A 31 30.14 11.66 -14.57
N ASP A 32 29.61 12.83 -14.91
CA ASP A 32 29.83 13.49 -16.19
C ASP A 32 30.33 14.92 -15.90
N GLU A 33 31.65 15.09 -16.01
CA GLU A 33 32.32 16.36 -15.71
C GLU A 33 32.01 17.43 -16.77
N GLU A 34 31.75 17.04 -18.02
CA GLU A 34 31.40 17.97 -19.10
C GLU A 34 30.00 18.56 -18.91
N ARG A 35 29.07 17.77 -18.34
CA ARG A 35 27.70 18.19 -18.05
C ARG A 35 27.51 18.65 -16.60
N GLY A 36 28.57 18.65 -15.78
CA GLY A 36 28.52 19.04 -14.37
C GLY A 36 27.66 18.14 -13.48
N VAL A 37 27.47 16.87 -13.88
CA VAL A 37 26.62 15.91 -13.15
C VAL A 37 27.49 15.02 -12.26
N GLU A 38 27.25 15.08 -10.95
CA GLU A 38 27.88 14.17 -10.00
C GLU A 38 27.29 12.75 -10.08
N GLY A 39 28.11 11.74 -9.74
CA GLY A 39 27.68 10.34 -9.78
C GLY A 39 26.61 10.04 -8.72
N VAL A 40 25.51 9.40 -9.13
CA VAL A 40 24.40 9.04 -8.23
C VAL A 40 24.51 7.57 -7.81
N TYR A 41 24.40 7.31 -6.52
CA TYR A 41 24.43 5.98 -5.92
C TYR A 41 23.12 5.69 -5.18
N LEU A 42 22.59 4.49 -5.36
CA LEU A 42 21.39 3.99 -4.70
C LEU A 42 21.77 2.94 -3.66
N VAL A 43 21.26 3.08 -2.44
CA VAL A 43 21.37 2.02 -1.43
C VAL A 43 20.29 0.98 -1.70
N ASP A 44 20.70 -0.24 -2.00
CA ASP A 44 19.84 -1.36 -2.44
C ASP A 44 19.05 -2.05 -1.30
N THR A 45 18.89 -1.38 -0.17
CA THR A 45 18.03 -1.83 0.94
C THR A 45 16.96 -0.77 1.20
N PRO A 46 15.71 -0.99 0.78
CA PRO A 46 14.64 -0.02 1.02
C PRO A 46 14.38 0.11 2.52
N GLY A 47 14.06 1.32 2.97
CA GLY A 47 13.57 1.54 4.32
C GLY A 47 12.16 0.96 4.45
N VAL A 48 11.98 -0.07 5.28
CA VAL A 48 10.66 -0.66 5.54
C VAL A 48 10.04 0.03 6.75
N PHE A 49 8.90 0.69 6.54
CA PHE A 49 8.13 1.36 7.58
C PHE A 49 6.75 0.72 7.73
N ILE A 50 6.22 0.71 8.94
CA ILE A 50 4.83 0.33 9.18
C ILE A 50 3.96 1.51 8.74
N PRO A 51 2.97 1.31 7.84
CA PRO A 51 2.10 2.39 7.40
C PRO A 51 1.26 2.91 8.58
N PHE A 52 1.07 4.23 8.64
CA PHE A 52 0.10 4.83 9.55
C PHE A 52 -1.29 4.67 8.92
N VAL A 53 -2.24 4.12 9.67
CA VAL A 53 -3.62 3.92 9.24
C VAL A 53 -4.52 4.74 10.16
N PRO A 54 -4.97 5.93 9.73
CA PRO A 54 -5.72 6.85 10.60
C PRO A 54 -7.13 6.36 10.92
N ASP A 55 -7.76 5.67 9.98
CA ASP A 55 -9.16 5.26 10.07
C ASP A 55 -9.44 3.95 9.31
N ALA A 56 -10.67 3.48 9.42
CA ALA A 56 -11.10 2.24 8.78
C ALA A 56 -11.12 2.34 7.24
N GLU A 57 -11.43 3.51 6.67
CA GLU A 57 -11.48 3.69 5.22
C GLU A 57 -10.07 3.57 4.61
N ALA A 58 -9.07 4.20 5.24
CA ALA A 58 -7.66 4.05 4.88
C ALA A 58 -7.22 2.57 4.95
N MET A 59 -7.68 1.82 5.95
CA MET A 59 -7.42 0.38 6.04
C MET A 59 -8.03 -0.39 4.86
N MET A 60 -9.27 -0.08 4.47
CA MET A 60 -9.93 -0.72 3.33
C MET A 60 -9.20 -0.43 2.02
N LYS A 61 -8.76 0.82 1.79
CA LYS A 61 -7.98 1.21 0.61
C LYS A 61 -6.65 0.47 0.54
N LEU A 62 -5.91 0.43 1.65
CA LEU A 62 -4.64 -0.30 1.75
C LEU A 62 -4.82 -1.81 1.52
N ALA A 63 -5.92 -2.38 2.03
CA ALA A 63 -6.27 -3.77 1.77
C ALA A 63 -6.62 -3.98 0.29
N LEU A 64 -7.38 -3.09 -0.36
CA LEU A 64 -7.71 -3.22 -1.79
C LEU A 64 -6.46 -3.25 -2.67
N VAL A 65 -5.44 -2.46 -2.37
CA VAL A 65 -4.18 -2.43 -3.13
C VAL A 65 -3.17 -3.51 -2.70
N GLY A 66 -3.53 -4.38 -1.74
CA GLY A 66 -2.67 -5.49 -1.29
C GLY A 66 -1.51 -5.06 -0.39
N SER A 67 -1.58 -3.88 0.22
CA SER A 67 -0.60 -3.40 1.21
C SER A 67 -0.83 -3.96 2.61
N VAL A 68 -1.93 -4.67 2.82
CA VAL A 68 -2.30 -5.36 4.07
C VAL A 68 -2.52 -6.83 3.78
N LYS A 69 -2.22 -7.70 4.74
CA LYS A 69 -2.41 -9.15 4.61
C LYS A 69 -3.90 -9.48 4.41
N ASP A 70 -4.22 -10.33 3.45
CA ASP A 70 -5.59 -10.69 3.06
C ASP A 70 -6.43 -11.33 4.18
N THR A 71 -5.80 -11.87 5.24
CA THR A 71 -6.51 -12.45 6.39
C THR A 71 -7.03 -11.41 7.38
N ILE A 72 -6.69 -10.14 7.22
CA ILE A 72 -7.07 -9.07 8.17
C ILE A 72 -8.52 -8.63 7.97
N ILE A 73 -9.01 -8.63 6.73
CA ILE A 73 -10.36 -8.20 6.37
C ILE A 73 -11.01 -9.31 5.56
N ALA A 74 -12.26 -9.66 5.90
CA ALA A 74 -12.99 -10.68 5.17
C ALA A 74 -13.12 -10.28 3.68
N PRO A 75 -12.87 -11.19 2.73
CA PRO A 75 -12.91 -10.88 1.30
C PRO A 75 -14.24 -10.27 0.86
N VAL A 76 -15.36 -10.79 1.37
CA VAL A 76 -16.70 -10.27 1.07
C VAL A 76 -16.85 -8.82 1.52
N THR A 77 -16.41 -8.48 2.74
CA THR A 77 -16.41 -7.09 3.25
C THR A 77 -15.52 -6.16 2.40
N LEU A 78 -14.37 -6.66 1.95
CA LEU A 78 -13.48 -5.89 1.08
C LEU A 78 -14.10 -5.64 -0.30
N CYS A 79 -14.79 -6.65 -0.84
CA CYS A 79 -15.53 -6.55 -2.10
C CYS A 79 -16.75 -5.62 -1.98
N ASP A 80 -17.41 -5.59 -0.83
CA ASP A 80 -18.54 -4.69 -0.54
C ASP A 80 -18.08 -3.23 -0.55
N TYR A 81 -16.99 -2.92 0.16
CA TYR A 81 -16.38 -1.59 0.09
C TYR A 81 -15.96 -1.23 -1.34
N LEU A 82 -15.44 -2.18 -2.11
CA LEU A 82 -15.10 -1.95 -3.52
C LEU A 82 -16.34 -1.62 -4.35
N LEU A 83 -17.45 -2.34 -4.16
CA LEU A 83 -18.72 -2.06 -4.83
C LEU A 83 -19.22 -0.65 -4.50
N TYR A 84 -19.25 -0.29 -3.22
CA TYR A 84 -19.56 1.06 -2.77
C TYR A 84 -18.67 2.11 -3.46
N TRP A 85 -17.35 1.88 -3.48
CA TRP A 85 -16.40 2.79 -4.09
C TRP A 85 -16.64 2.92 -5.61
N MET A 86 -16.84 1.81 -6.32
CA MET A 86 -17.10 1.81 -7.77
C MET A 86 -18.40 2.55 -8.10
N ASN A 87 -19.47 2.31 -7.34
CA ASN A 87 -20.76 2.97 -7.54
C ASN A 87 -20.65 4.49 -7.35
N ARG A 88 -19.89 4.93 -6.35
CA ARG A 88 -19.71 6.35 -6.03
C ARG A 88 -18.80 7.08 -7.02
N ASN A 89 -17.75 6.44 -7.50
CA ASN A 89 -16.68 7.11 -8.25
C ASN A 89 -16.74 6.89 -9.76
N VAL A 90 -17.52 5.92 -10.25
CA VAL A 90 -17.56 5.56 -11.68
C VAL A 90 -19.01 5.48 -12.16
N GLU A 91 -19.66 6.61 -12.41
CA GLU A 91 -21.03 6.69 -12.99
C GLU A 91 -22.02 5.57 -12.55
N GLY A 92 -22.06 5.22 -11.26
CA GLY A 92 -22.90 4.13 -10.74
C GLY A 92 -22.38 2.71 -11.02
N GLY A 93 -21.06 2.53 -11.12
CA GLY A 93 -20.41 1.25 -11.42
C GLY A 93 -20.54 0.78 -12.87
N ARG A 94 -21.12 1.62 -13.75
CA ARG A 94 -21.49 1.22 -15.11
C ARG A 94 -20.26 0.77 -15.90
N GLY A 95 -20.33 -0.46 -16.39
CA GLY A 95 -19.28 -1.09 -17.21
C GLY A 95 -18.22 -1.88 -16.43
N LEU A 96 -18.04 -1.66 -15.12
CA LEU A 96 -17.00 -2.36 -14.35
C LEU A 96 -17.40 -3.77 -13.93
N TYR A 97 -18.66 -3.93 -13.52
CA TYR A 97 -19.22 -5.23 -13.10
C TYR A 97 -20.51 -5.59 -13.83
N GLY A 98 -20.94 -4.78 -14.81
CA GLY A 98 -22.17 -5.00 -15.57
C GLY A 98 -22.22 -6.34 -16.32
N GLU A 99 -21.06 -6.98 -16.47
CA GLU A 99 -20.93 -8.30 -17.06
C GLU A 99 -21.39 -9.44 -16.12
N TYR A 100 -21.57 -9.16 -14.82
CA TYR A 100 -21.94 -10.11 -13.76
C TYR A 100 -23.37 -9.89 -13.23
N CYS A 101 -23.79 -8.64 -13.07
CA CYS A 101 -25.13 -8.27 -12.59
C CYS A 101 -25.54 -6.87 -13.08
N GLY A 102 -26.81 -6.50 -12.84
CA GLY A 102 -27.26 -5.11 -13.01
C GLY A 102 -26.68 -4.17 -11.94
N PRO A 103 -26.91 -2.85 -12.05
CA PRO A 103 -26.52 -1.90 -11.02
C PRO A 103 -27.12 -2.29 -9.66
N THR A 104 -26.26 -2.45 -8.65
CA THR A 104 -26.68 -2.92 -7.32
C THR A 104 -25.83 -2.30 -6.21
N ASN A 105 -26.39 -2.23 -5.01
CA ASN A 105 -25.67 -1.92 -3.77
C ASN A 105 -25.57 -3.14 -2.84
N ASP A 106 -26.00 -4.32 -3.31
CA ASP A 106 -25.88 -5.57 -2.57
C ASP A 106 -24.68 -6.36 -3.10
N VAL A 107 -23.65 -6.51 -2.26
CA VAL A 107 -22.46 -7.30 -2.59
C VAL A 107 -22.81 -8.76 -2.87
N VAL A 108 -23.84 -9.32 -2.22
CA VAL A 108 -24.25 -10.71 -2.44
C VAL A 108 -24.75 -10.90 -3.86
N GLU A 109 -25.57 -9.97 -4.37
CA GLU A 109 -26.06 -10.01 -5.75
C GLU A 109 -24.91 -9.99 -6.76
N LEU A 110 -23.94 -9.08 -6.56
CA LEU A 110 -22.73 -9.01 -7.39
C LEU A 110 -21.95 -10.33 -7.34
N LEU A 111 -21.68 -10.85 -6.14
CA LEU A 111 -20.87 -12.05 -5.96
C LEU A 111 -21.57 -13.30 -6.51
N GLU A 112 -22.89 -13.41 -6.39
CA GLU A 112 -23.65 -14.48 -7.04
C GLU A 112 -23.57 -14.39 -8.57
N GLY A 113 -23.66 -13.19 -9.14
CA GLY A 113 -23.44 -12.95 -10.57
C GLY A 113 -22.06 -13.41 -11.03
N VAL A 114 -21.03 -13.06 -10.25
CA VAL A 114 -19.64 -13.52 -10.46
C VAL A 114 -19.56 -15.05 -10.39
N CYS A 115 -20.17 -15.67 -9.37
CA CYS A 115 -20.18 -17.13 -9.21
C CYS A 115 -20.79 -17.83 -10.43
N ARG A 116 -21.97 -17.39 -10.87
CA ARG A 116 -22.67 -17.95 -12.03
C ARG A 116 -21.85 -17.82 -13.31
N LYS A 117 -21.20 -16.68 -13.52
CA LYS A 117 -20.41 -16.43 -14.73
C LYS A 117 -19.08 -17.18 -14.75
N THR A 118 -18.47 -17.38 -13.59
CA THR A 118 -17.10 -17.88 -13.49
C THR A 118 -16.98 -19.30 -12.98
N GLY A 119 -18.09 -19.95 -12.64
CA GLY A 119 -18.13 -21.33 -12.15
C GLY A 119 -17.63 -21.49 -10.70
N ARG A 120 -17.61 -20.42 -9.91
CA ARG A 120 -17.23 -20.46 -8.49
C ARG A 120 -18.38 -20.96 -7.63
N LEU A 121 -18.69 -22.23 -7.81
CA LEU A 121 -19.77 -22.92 -7.13
C LEU A 121 -19.18 -23.99 -6.22
N GLY A 122 -19.72 -24.07 -5.00
CA GLY A 122 -19.48 -25.14 -4.07
C GLY A 122 -20.32 -26.39 -4.38
N LYS A 123 -20.41 -27.28 -3.40
CA LYS A 123 -21.20 -28.51 -3.50
C LYS A 123 -22.66 -28.21 -3.77
N GLY A 124 -23.28 -28.96 -4.69
CA GLY A 124 -24.69 -28.78 -5.05
C GLY A 124 -24.96 -27.53 -5.90
N GLY A 125 -23.93 -26.87 -6.43
CA GLY A 125 -24.11 -25.67 -7.27
C GLY A 125 -24.37 -24.40 -6.47
N VAL A 126 -24.14 -24.41 -5.15
CA VAL A 126 -24.32 -23.23 -4.29
C VAL A 126 -23.18 -22.24 -4.55
N PRO A 127 -23.47 -20.94 -4.78
CA PRO A 127 -22.43 -19.92 -4.93
C PRO A 127 -21.42 -19.88 -3.79
N ASP A 128 -20.12 -19.87 -4.11
CA ASP A 128 -19.04 -19.66 -3.15
C ASP A 128 -18.62 -18.19 -3.13
N LEU A 129 -19.25 -17.42 -2.24
CA LEU A 129 -19.09 -15.97 -2.17
C LEU A 129 -17.70 -15.54 -1.75
N ASP A 130 -17.04 -16.26 -0.84
CA ASP A 130 -15.67 -15.96 -0.42
C ASP A 130 -14.69 -16.17 -1.57
N ALA A 131 -14.82 -17.27 -2.31
CA ALA A 131 -13.99 -17.54 -3.49
C ALA A 131 -14.21 -16.51 -4.60
N ALA A 132 -15.47 -16.08 -4.81
CA ALA A 132 -15.79 -15.01 -5.76
C ALA A 132 -15.22 -13.66 -5.33
N ALA A 133 -15.36 -13.29 -4.06
CA ALA A 133 -14.86 -12.03 -3.54
C ALA A 133 -13.33 -11.95 -3.63
N LEU A 134 -12.62 -13.01 -3.24
CA LEU A 134 -11.17 -13.10 -3.44
C LEU A 134 -10.79 -12.91 -4.90
N TRP A 135 -11.53 -13.53 -5.83
CA TRP A 135 -11.25 -13.38 -7.25
C TRP A 135 -11.49 -11.96 -7.76
N VAL A 136 -12.58 -11.31 -7.37
CA VAL A 136 -12.87 -9.91 -7.74
C VAL A 136 -11.74 -9.00 -7.24
N VAL A 137 -11.34 -9.13 -5.97
CA VAL A 137 -10.24 -8.34 -5.38
C VAL A 137 -8.92 -8.56 -6.12
N GLN A 138 -8.62 -9.80 -6.53
CA GLN A 138 -7.40 -10.06 -7.30
C GLN A 138 -7.47 -9.45 -8.71
N ARG A 139 -8.63 -9.50 -9.38
CA ARG A 139 -8.80 -8.83 -10.68
C ARG A 139 -8.67 -7.32 -10.57
N TRP A 140 -9.19 -6.73 -9.50
CA TRP A 140 -9.00 -5.33 -9.17
C TRP A 140 -7.51 -4.99 -9.03
N ARG A 141 -6.77 -5.72 -8.18
CA ARG A 141 -5.33 -5.51 -7.95
C ARG A 141 -4.49 -5.64 -9.21
N GLN A 142 -4.92 -6.48 -10.15
CA GLN A 142 -4.26 -6.70 -11.44
C GLN A 142 -4.68 -5.69 -12.52
N GLY A 143 -5.57 -4.75 -12.21
CA GLY A 143 -6.03 -3.72 -13.15
C GLY A 143 -7.02 -4.21 -14.19
N HIS A 144 -7.60 -5.41 -14.05
CA HIS A 144 -8.58 -5.93 -15.01
C HIS A 144 -9.90 -5.16 -14.99
N LEU A 145 -10.19 -4.47 -13.88
CA LEU A 145 -11.36 -3.58 -13.75
C LEU A 145 -11.00 -2.13 -14.15
N GLY A 146 -9.77 -1.88 -14.60
CA GLY A 146 -9.23 -0.53 -14.85
C GLY A 146 -8.22 -0.09 -13.80
N THR A 147 -7.71 1.13 -13.96
CA THR A 147 -6.72 1.74 -13.06
C THR A 147 -7.30 3.00 -12.44
N PHE A 148 -7.26 3.08 -11.11
CA PHE A 148 -7.94 4.13 -10.37
C PHE A 148 -7.07 4.67 -9.22
N LEU A 149 -7.36 5.91 -8.81
CA LEU A 149 -6.86 6.49 -7.57
C LEU A 149 -7.95 6.36 -6.51
N LEU A 150 -7.65 5.63 -5.43
CA LEU A 150 -8.58 5.45 -4.30
C LEU A 150 -8.62 6.66 -3.37
N ASP A 151 -7.56 7.47 -3.38
CA ASP A 151 -7.46 8.70 -2.61
C ASP A 151 -7.95 9.89 -3.42
N GLU A 152 -8.68 10.78 -2.77
CA GLU A 152 -9.17 12.01 -3.38
C GLU A 152 -8.01 13.00 -3.52
N VAL A 153 -7.81 13.50 -4.73
CA VAL A 153 -6.80 14.54 -5.01
C VAL A 153 -7.55 15.85 -5.23
N VAL A 154 -7.52 16.71 -4.22
CA VAL A 154 -8.16 18.03 -4.25
C VAL A 154 -7.14 19.15 -4.37
N GLU A 155 -7.52 20.23 -5.03
CA GLU A 155 -6.71 21.45 -5.08
C GLU A 155 -6.51 22.01 -3.66
N GLY A 156 -5.26 22.33 -3.32
CA GLY A 156 -4.87 22.73 -1.97
C GLY A 156 -4.81 21.59 -0.94
N GLY A 157 -5.01 20.32 -1.34
CA GLY A 157 -4.96 19.17 -0.43
C GLY A 157 -3.62 19.02 0.31
N LEU A 158 -2.50 19.37 -0.34
CA LEU A 158 -1.18 19.40 0.31
C LEU A 158 -1.11 20.45 1.43
N VAL A 159 -1.61 21.66 1.17
CA VAL A 159 -1.63 22.75 2.16
C VAL A 159 -2.46 22.33 3.37
N ARG A 160 -3.68 21.80 3.12
CA ARG A 160 -4.54 21.27 4.19
C ARG A 160 -3.85 20.20 5.03
N LYS A 161 -3.13 19.27 4.40
CA LYS A 161 -2.43 18.19 5.10
C LYS A 161 -1.20 18.67 5.87
N MET A 162 -0.57 19.76 5.43
CA MET A 162 0.52 20.40 6.17
C MET A 162 0.00 21.16 7.39
N ASP A 163 -1.20 21.73 7.30
CA ASP A 163 -1.88 22.42 8.39
C ASP A 163 -2.57 21.45 9.36
N GLU A 164 -2.80 20.20 8.94
CA GLU A 164 -3.38 19.15 9.77
C GLU A 164 -2.41 18.76 10.89
N GLU A 165 -2.86 18.87 12.15
CA GLU A 165 -2.03 18.47 13.30
C GLU A 165 -1.67 16.98 13.20
N VAL A 166 -0.40 16.69 12.99
CA VAL A 166 0.11 15.32 12.92
C VAL A 166 -0.01 14.69 14.31
N VAL A 167 -1.03 13.84 14.48
CA VAL A 167 -1.15 12.99 15.67
C VAL A 167 0.06 12.07 15.72
N VAL A 168 0.94 12.31 16.69
CA VAL A 168 2.20 11.58 16.85
C VAL A 168 1.89 10.09 16.99
N SER A 169 2.44 9.27 16.09
CA SER A 169 2.20 7.83 16.17
C SER A 169 2.74 7.27 17.49
N LEU A 170 2.11 6.22 18.04
CA LEU A 170 2.54 5.60 19.31
C LEU A 170 4.03 5.24 19.33
N SER A 171 4.60 4.90 18.17
CA SER A 171 6.02 4.59 18.00
C SER A 171 6.91 5.84 18.08
N GLN A 172 6.48 6.93 17.45
CA GLN A 172 7.17 8.23 17.54
C GLN A 172 7.11 8.79 18.96
N ALA A 173 5.95 8.70 19.61
CA ALA A 173 5.76 9.11 21.00
C ALA A 173 6.66 8.31 21.96
N LYS A 174 6.76 6.99 21.78
CA LYS A 174 7.69 6.14 22.54
C LYS A 174 9.15 6.51 22.32
N LYS A 175 9.55 6.81 21.08
CA LYS A 175 10.92 7.22 20.74
C LYS A 175 11.26 8.58 21.37
N GLN A 176 10.35 9.56 21.30
CA GLN A 176 10.49 10.86 21.95
C GLN A 176 10.66 10.70 23.46
N LYS A 177 9.80 9.92 24.11
CA LYS A 177 9.88 9.67 25.56
C LYS A 177 11.22 9.02 25.96
N LYS A 178 11.73 8.09 25.16
CA LYS A 178 13.06 7.48 25.38
C LYS A 178 14.19 8.48 25.17
N GLN A 179 14.12 9.33 24.15
CA GLN A 179 15.11 10.38 23.90
C GLN A 179 15.12 11.43 25.01
N GLU A 180 13.96 11.84 25.52
CA GLU A 180 13.81 12.74 26.67
C GLU A 180 14.43 12.14 27.94
N GLN A 181 14.21 10.85 28.20
CA GLN A 181 14.84 10.15 29.33
C GLN A 181 16.37 10.13 29.22
N VAL A 182 16.90 9.87 28.01
CA VAL A 182 18.34 9.89 27.75
C VAL A 182 18.92 11.29 27.89
N ALA A 183 18.23 12.31 27.39
CA ALA A 183 18.63 13.71 27.51
C ALA A 183 18.64 14.17 28.97
N ARG A 184 17.62 13.79 29.76
CA ARG A 184 17.53 14.09 31.20
C ARG A 184 18.59 13.36 32.02
N ALA A 185 18.96 12.14 31.63
CA ALA A 185 20.06 11.41 32.26
C ALA A 185 21.41 12.09 31.96
N LYS A 186 21.62 12.54 30.72
CA LYS A 186 22.84 13.28 30.33
C LYS A 186 22.97 14.64 31.01
N SER A 187 21.88 15.41 31.14
CA SER A 187 21.93 16.72 31.80
C SER A 187 22.22 16.61 33.30
N ARG A 188 21.84 15.50 33.94
CA ARG A 188 22.13 15.23 35.36
C ARG A 188 23.62 14.93 35.63
N TYR A 189 24.38 14.57 34.60
CA TYR A 189 25.83 14.29 34.66
C TYR A 189 26.67 15.40 33.99
N ALA A 190 26.07 16.51 33.55
CA ALA A 190 26.81 17.62 32.98
C ALA A 190 27.51 18.42 34.11
N PRO A 191 28.83 18.68 34.01
CA PRO A 191 29.54 19.48 35.01
C PRO A 191 29.00 20.91 35.02
N PRO A 192 28.98 21.60 36.18
CA PRO A 192 28.51 22.97 36.26
C PRO A 192 29.36 23.88 35.36
N ALA A 193 28.70 24.78 34.63
CA ALA A 193 29.37 25.77 33.81
C ALA A 193 30.20 26.71 34.70
N ILE A 194 31.47 26.92 34.31
CA ILE A 194 32.45 27.79 34.98
C ILE A 194 32.10 29.25 34.75
#